data_AF-A0AAU0UIN7-F1
#
_entry.id   AF-A0AAU0UIN7-F1
#
_cell.length_a   1.000
_cell.length_b   1.000
_cell.length_c   1.000
_cell.angle_alpha   90.00
_cell.angle_beta   90.00
_cell.angle_gamma   90.00
#
_symmetry.space_group_name_H-M   'P 1'
#
loop_
_entity.id
_entity.type
_entity.pdbx_description
1 polymer ?
#
loop_
_entity_poly.entity_id
_entity_poly.type
_entity_poly.pdbx_seq_one_letter_code
_entity_poly.pdbx_strand_id
1 'polypeptide(L)'
;MRTAQQYVDKLKSMRPNVYRDGKIVPRDDSQIMPGINVISTTFNAIQQADLKDLAVVTSHLTGEPINRFAHIHQNKDDLLAKQEMTRVLCQKVGGCIQRCMGVDALNALSVVTKEIDEKHGTEYYERFLAYLEYYQQNDLVGNCAQTDVKGDRSKRPHQQQDPDLYLRVVEKRKDGIVVRGAKAHNTVAPYADEILVVPTRALAPEDADWAVAFAIPADTEGVKLLIRSTAVRPRVRLQAPVAEIGMSDSLTIFDNVFVPWERVFMCGEWEYGGRLAALFATYHRHSYTGCKPGIADVIMGAAALVAEYNGISKAQHVRDKIADLIAVAELVYSGGIAASVKCHQASSGTCIPNTVYTNVARYHAGTHLYHEYETLADLAGGLIATLPPEADWYNPETQELLEKYIMRNPNISAENQHRCFRMISDLLCSSWGGVQQVAGLHGGGSPIMEKIAITQQYDLDLKKDIAKYLAGIKA
;
A
#
# COMPACT_ATOMS: atom_id res chain seq x y z
N MET A 1 10.50 17.57 -10.27
CA MET A 1 10.13 16.88 -9.01
C MET A 1 9.75 17.92 -7.96
N ARG A 2 8.69 17.65 -7.17
CA ARG A 2 8.10 18.59 -6.21
C ARG A 2 8.79 18.50 -4.85
N THR A 3 8.77 19.59 -4.09
CA THR A 3 9.06 19.53 -2.64
C THR A 3 7.83 19.04 -1.87
N ALA A 4 8.03 18.55 -0.65
CA ALA A 4 6.92 18.20 0.24
C ALA A 4 5.96 19.37 0.44
N GLN A 5 6.47 20.61 0.55
CA GLN A 5 5.64 21.80 0.71
C GLN A 5 4.79 22.08 -0.53
N GLN A 6 5.36 21.98 -1.74
CA GLN A 6 4.61 22.14 -2.99
C GLN A 6 3.48 21.11 -3.14
N TYR A 7 3.70 19.87 -2.69
CA TYR A 7 2.67 18.85 -2.62
C TYR A 7 1.54 19.24 -1.65
N VAL A 8 1.88 19.66 -0.43
CA VAL A 8 0.88 20.10 0.57
C VAL A 8 0.09 21.32 0.09
N ASP A 9 0.76 22.31 -0.50
CA ASP A 9 0.11 23.52 -1.02
C ASP A 9 -0.86 23.18 -2.17
N LYS A 10 -0.49 22.21 -3.01
CA LYS A 10 -1.41 21.69 -4.04
C LYS A 10 -2.66 21.09 -3.42
N LEU A 11 -2.53 20.24 -2.39
CA LEU A 11 -3.69 19.65 -1.71
C LEU A 11 -4.64 20.70 -1.11
N LYS A 12 -4.09 21.79 -0.54
CA LYS A 12 -4.89 22.90 0.01
C LYS A 12 -5.67 23.66 -1.07
N SER A 13 -5.14 23.72 -2.29
CA SER A 13 -5.78 24.37 -3.42
C SER A 13 -6.92 23.57 -4.07
N MET A 14 -7.03 22.27 -3.75
CA MET A 14 -8.02 21.38 -4.35
C MET A 14 -9.45 21.70 -3.85
N ARG A 15 -10.44 21.42 -4.71
CA ARG A 15 -11.85 21.59 -4.40
C ARG A 15 -12.21 20.77 -3.15
N PRO A 16 -12.97 21.35 -2.19
CA PRO A 16 -13.44 20.62 -1.02
C PRO A 16 -14.37 19.47 -1.40
N ASN A 17 -13.96 18.23 -1.13
CA ASN A 17 -14.75 17.03 -1.37
C ASN A 17 -14.46 15.87 -0.40
N VAL A 18 -13.79 16.17 0.70
CA VAL A 18 -13.44 15.21 1.76
C VAL A 18 -14.46 15.31 2.88
N TYR A 19 -15.05 14.18 3.26
CA TYR A 19 -16.13 14.09 4.24
C TYR A 19 -15.67 13.29 5.47
N ARG A 20 -15.83 13.87 6.65
CA ARG A 20 -15.61 13.21 7.95
C ARG A 20 -16.70 13.65 8.92
N ASP A 21 -17.20 12.72 9.74
CA ASP A 21 -18.21 13.00 10.78
C ASP A 21 -19.45 13.77 10.27
N GLY A 22 -19.88 13.45 9.04
CA GLY A 22 -21.03 14.09 8.38
C GLY A 22 -20.78 15.49 7.83
N LYS A 23 -19.53 15.98 7.81
CA LYS A 23 -19.16 17.33 7.34
C LYS A 23 -18.05 17.28 6.30
N ILE A 24 -18.00 18.30 5.44
CA ILE A 24 -16.84 18.52 4.56
C ILE A 24 -15.71 19.10 5.41
N VAL A 25 -14.51 18.53 5.29
CA VAL A 25 -13.29 18.98 5.97
C VAL A 25 -12.23 19.36 4.92
N PRO A 26 -11.33 20.30 5.22
CA PRO A 26 -10.23 20.62 4.31
C PRO A 26 -9.20 19.48 4.29
N ARG A 27 -8.43 19.37 3.19
CA ARG A 27 -7.43 18.29 3.03
C ARG A 27 -6.25 18.41 4.00
N ASP A 28 -6.01 19.59 4.57
CA ASP A 28 -5.01 19.84 5.61
C ASP A 28 -5.60 19.81 7.03
N ASP A 29 -6.78 19.22 7.23
CA ASP A 29 -7.33 18.96 8.55
C ASP A 29 -6.33 18.18 9.42
N SER A 30 -6.22 18.55 10.70
CA SER A 30 -5.22 18.01 11.62
C SER A 30 -5.25 16.48 11.77
N GLN A 31 -6.38 15.81 11.53
CA GLN A 31 -6.43 14.34 11.56
C GLN A 31 -6.00 13.69 10.24
N ILE A 32 -5.94 14.43 9.14
CA ILE A 32 -5.45 13.98 7.82
C ILE A 32 -3.94 14.20 7.72
N MET A 33 -3.44 15.28 8.32
CA MET A 33 -2.02 15.67 8.32
C MET A 33 -1.04 14.53 8.64
N PRO A 34 -1.30 13.62 9.59
CA PRO A 34 -0.38 12.50 9.85
C PRO A 34 -0.18 11.57 8.64
N GLY A 35 -1.19 11.40 7.78
CA GLY A 35 -1.05 10.67 6.50
C GLY A 35 -0.25 11.47 5.46
N ILE A 36 -0.45 12.78 5.41
CA ILE A 36 0.30 13.71 4.55
C ILE A 36 1.79 13.71 4.94
N ASN A 37 2.11 13.72 6.22
CA ASN A 37 3.49 13.65 6.74
C ASN A 37 4.23 12.40 6.24
N VAL A 38 3.54 11.26 6.18
CA VAL A 38 4.10 10.02 5.62
C VAL A 38 4.43 10.19 4.14
N ILE A 39 3.50 10.71 3.34
CA ILE A 39 3.75 10.96 1.91
C ILE A 39 4.87 11.99 1.71
N SER A 40 4.93 13.05 2.51
CA SER A 40 5.99 14.07 2.49
C SER A 40 7.38 13.47 2.69
N THR A 41 7.50 12.36 3.43
CA THR A 41 8.78 11.64 3.57
C THR A 41 9.30 11.12 2.21
N THR A 42 8.42 10.74 1.30
CA THR A 42 8.80 10.29 -0.05
C THR A 42 9.32 11.42 -0.94
N PHE A 43 8.85 12.65 -0.73
CA PHE A 43 9.38 13.85 -1.41
C PHE A 43 10.70 14.28 -0.80
N ASN A 44 10.87 14.16 0.52
CA ASN A 44 12.13 14.50 1.18
C ASN A 44 13.26 13.51 0.82
N ALA A 45 12.93 12.25 0.55
CA ALA A 45 13.90 11.21 0.20
C ALA A 45 14.76 11.55 -1.04
N ILE A 46 14.23 12.32 -2.00
CA ILE A 46 14.98 12.71 -3.22
C ILE A 46 16.13 13.69 -2.93
N GLN A 47 16.13 14.32 -1.77
CA GLN A 47 17.16 15.28 -1.32
C GLN A 47 18.10 14.68 -0.28
N GLN A 48 17.79 13.51 0.28
CA GLN A 48 18.60 12.84 1.30
C GLN A 48 19.71 12.02 0.63
N ALA A 49 20.97 12.29 0.97
CA ALA A 49 22.12 11.68 0.31
C ALA A 49 22.12 10.13 0.39
N ASP A 50 21.64 9.57 1.51
CA ASP A 50 21.51 8.13 1.75
C ASP A 50 20.35 7.48 0.98
N LEU A 51 19.38 8.25 0.49
CA LEU A 51 18.18 7.74 -0.19
C LEU A 51 18.05 8.16 -1.64
N LYS A 52 18.81 9.16 -2.10
CA LYS A 52 18.60 9.80 -3.39
C LYS A 52 18.67 8.81 -4.55
N ASP A 53 19.65 7.90 -4.54
CA ASP A 53 19.83 6.91 -5.61
C ASP A 53 18.70 5.87 -5.62
N LEU A 54 18.11 5.59 -4.46
CA LEU A 54 16.92 4.76 -4.33
C LEU A 54 15.64 5.51 -4.72
N ALA A 55 15.53 6.81 -4.43
CA ALA A 55 14.32 7.59 -4.61
C ALA A 55 14.19 8.25 -6.00
N VAL A 56 15.30 8.44 -6.72
CA VAL A 56 15.36 9.10 -8.03
C VAL A 56 15.79 8.11 -9.11
N VAL A 57 15.14 8.18 -10.27
CA VAL A 57 15.46 7.37 -11.44
C VAL A 57 15.26 8.20 -12.71
N THR A 58 15.97 7.86 -13.78
CA THR A 58 15.75 8.48 -15.10
C THR A 58 14.51 7.89 -15.74
N SER A 59 13.57 8.74 -16.17
CA SER A 59 12.39 8.29 -16.89
C SER A 59 12.78 7.67 -18.23
N HIS A 60 12.29 6.46 -18.50
CA HIS A 60 12.39 5.81 -19.80
C HIS A 60 11.60 6.55 -20.90
N LEU A 61 10.64 7.40 -20.53
CA LEU A 61 9.77 8.12 -21.45
C LEU A 61 10.38 9.47 -21.85
N THR A 62 10.84 10.25 -20.87
CA THR A 62 11.27 11.64 -21.09
C THR A 62 12.78 11.85 -20.98
N GLY A 63 13.53 10.90 -20.42
CA GLY A 63 14.96 11.06 -20.14
C GLY A 63 15.28 11.95 -18.93
N GLU A 64 14.26 12.52 -18.29
CA GLU A 64 14.41 13.41 -17.14
C GLU A 64 14.45 12.64 -15.80
N PRO A 65 15.09 13.18 -14.75
CA PRO A 65 15.06 12.59 -13.42
C PRO A 65 13.67 12.74 -12.79
N ILE A 66 13.11 11.61 -12.33
CA ILE A 66 11.79 11.51 -11.71
C ILE A 66 11.86 10.80 -10.36
N ASN A 67 10.82 10.97 -9.55
CA ASN A 67 10.65 10.16 -8.34
C ASN A 67 10.37 8.70 -8.75
N ARG A 68 11.01 7.73 -8.12
CA ARG A 68 10.82 6.30 -8.43
C ARG A 68 9.38 5.82 -8.20
N PHE A 69 8.58 6.51 -7.38
CA PHE A 69 7.12 6.31 -7.27
C PHE A 69 6.31 6.79 -8.50
N ALA A 70 6.97 7.25 -9.57
CA ALA A 70 6.36 7.58 -10.86
C ALA A 70 6.97 6.79 -12.03
N HIS A 71 7.82 5.80 -11.74
CA HIS A 71 8.58 5.06 -12.75
C HIS A 71 7.87 3.81 -13.27
N ILE A 72 7.99 3.55 -14.57
CA ILE A 72 7.62 2.26 -15.17
C ILE A 72 8.86 1.37 -15.18
N HIS A 73 8.80 0.23 -14.53
CA HIS A 73 9.94 -0.66 -14.34
C HIS A 73 10.40 -1.22 -15.69
N GLN A 74 11.64 -0.95 -16.08
CA GLN A 74 12.19 -1.37 -17.37
C GLN A 74 12.99 -2.66 -17.28
N ASN A 75 13.37 -3.10 -16.08
CA ASN A 75 14.20 -4.28 -15.87
C ASN A 75 14.15 -4.76 -14.40
N LYS A 76 14.87 -5.84 -14.11
CA LYS A 76 14.97 -6.42 -12.76
C LYS A 76 15.57 -5.45 -11.73
N ASP A 77 16.49 -4.58 -12.14
CA ASP A 77 17.20 -3.68 -11.22
C ASP A 77 16.26 -2.57 -10.75
N ASP A 78 15.35 -2.11 -11.61
CA ASP A 78 14.26 -1.20 -11.22
C ASP A 78 13.33 -1.81 -10.17
N LEU A 79 13.00 -3.10 -10.31
CA LEU A 79 12.17 -3.82 -9.34
C LEU A 79 12.89 -4.01 -8.01
N LEU A 80 14.18 -4.38 -8.04
CA LEU A 80 15.02 -4.51 -6.84
C LEU A 80 15.12 -3.16 -6.11
N ALA A 81 15.43 -2.09 -6.83
CA ALA A 81 15.53 -0.75 -6.26
C ALA A 81 14.20 -0.27 -5.66
N LYS A 82 13.08 -0.53 -6.34
CA LYS A 82 11.74 -0.21 -5.79
C LYS A 82 11.45 -0.98 -4.50
N GLN A 83 11.80 -2.27 -4.46
CA GLN A 83 11.61 -3.11 -3.28
C GLN A 83 12.44 -2.58 -2.09
N GLU A 84 13.73 -2.31 -2.32
CA GLU A 84 14.66 -1.79 -1.32
C GLU A 84 14.22 -0.41 -0.81
N MET A 85 13.93 0.53 -1.72
CA MET A 85 13.38 1.84 -1.40
C MET A 85 12.15 1.72 -0.50
N THR A 86 11.24 0.80 -0.83
CA THR A 86 10.02 0.59 -0.04
C THR A 86 10.31 0.10 1.37
N ARG A 87 11.25 -0.86 1.55
CA ARG A 87 11.65 -1.35 2.88
C ARG A 87 12.23 -0.22 3.74
N VAL A 88 13.21 0.51 3.20
CA VAL A 88 13.90 1.59 3.90
C VAL A 88 12.95 2.72 4.29
N LEU A 89 12.06 3.14 3.37
CA LEU A 89 11.10 4.20 3.68
C LEU A 89 10.05 3.77 4.71
N CYS A 90 9.64 2.49 4.71
CA CYS A 90 8.75 1.96 5.75
C CYS A 90 9.40 1.97 7.14
N GLN A 91 10.70 1.68 7.23
CA GLN A 91 11.46 1.83 8.48
C GLN A 91 11.48 3.28 8.97
N LYS A 92 11.68 4.25 8.07
CA LYS A 92 11.71 5.69 8.43
C LYS A 92 10.37 6.20 8.97
N VAL A 93 9.25 5.74 8.40
CA VAL A 93 7.90 6.14 8.85
C VAL A 93 7.30 5.19 9.87
N GLY A 94 7.99 4.11 10.25
CA GLY A 94 7.49 3.12 11.22
C GLY A 94 6.27 2.31 10.76
N GLY A 95 5.95 2.30 9.46
CA GLY A 95 4.66 1.82 8.96
C GLY A 95 4.51 1.85 7.44
N CYS A 96 3.27 1.86 6.94
CA CYS A 96 2.95 1.93 5.51
C CYS A 96 3.41 3.27 4.89
N ILE A 97 4.22 3.23 3.82
CA ILE A 97 4.68 4.41 3.07
C ILE A 97 3.66 4.97 2.07
N GLN A 98 2.58 4.23 1.81
CA GLN A 98 1.35 4.68 1.13
C GLN A 98 1.44 5.04 -0.37
N ARG A 99 2.57 5.57 -0.87
CA ARG A 99 2.72 6.05 -2.26
C ARG A 99 2.89 4.94 -3.32
N CYS A 100 3.00 3.68 -2.90
CA CYS A 100 3.22 2.54 -3.81
C CYS A 100 2.04 2.25 -4.76
N MET A 101 0.80 2.47 -4.32
CA MET A 101 -0.38 2.12 -5.14
C MET A 101 -0.42 2.82 -6.49
N GLY A 102 -0.02 4.09 -6.55
CA GLY A 102 0.04 4.86 -7.80
C GLY A 102 1.00 4.23 -8.81
N VAL A 103 2.24 3.96 -8.41
CA VAL A 103 3.24 3.34 -9.29
C VAL A 103 2.84 1.93 -9.72
N ASP A 104 2.21 1.17 -8.82
CA ASP A 104 1.74 -0.19 -9.12
C ASP A 104 0.61 -0.18 -10.17
N ALA A 105 -0.29 0.81 -10.12
CA ALA A 105 -1.34 0.99 -11.11
C ALA A 105 -0.80 1.47 -12.46
N LEU A 106 0.16 2.41 -12.46
CA LEU A 106 0.81 2.89 -13.69
C LEU A 106 1.51 1.75 -14.44
N ASN A 107 2.25 0.89 -13.74
CA ASN A 107 2.91 -0.27 -14.35
C ASN A 107 1.91 -1.29 -14.90
N ALA A 108 0.80 -1.53 -14.20
CA ALA A 108 -0.26 -2.41 -14.70
C ALA A 108 -0.96 -1.84 -15.95
N LEU A 109 -1.26 -0.54 -15.95
CA LEU A 109 -1.86 0.15 -17.08
C LEU A 109 -0.95 0.11 -18.30
N SER A 110 0.35 0.42 -18.16
CA SER A 110 1.32 0.37 -19.25
C SER A 110 1.29 -0.94 -20.03
N VAL A 111 1.17 -2.08 -19.32
CA VAL A 111 1.04 -3.40 -19.94
C VAL A 111 -0.32 -3.55 -20.63
N VAL A 112 -1.42 -3.36 -19.89
CA VAL A 112 -2.74 -3.73 -20.40
C VAL A 112 -3.21 -2.84 -21.53
N THR A 113 -2.97 -1.53 -21.47
CA THR A 113 -3.38 -0.64 -22.55
C THR A 113 -2.69 -1.01 -23.87
N LYS A 114 -1.43 -1.47 -23.81
CA LYS A 114 -0.69 -1.95 -24.99
C LYS A 114 -1.27 -3.27 -25.50
N GLU A 115 -1.53 -4.23 -24.60
CA GLU A 115 -2.11 -5.53 -24.97
C GLU A 115 -3.53 -5.37 -25.57
N ILE A 116 -4.32 -4.38 -25.14
CA ILE A 116 -5.64 -4.07 -25.71
C ILE A 116 -5.48 -3.48 -27.12
N ASP A 117 -4.62 -2.47 -27.28
CA ASP A 117 -4.39 -1.82 -28.57
C ASP A 117 -3.89 -2.81 -29.63
N GLU A 118 -2.98 -3.73 -29.25
CA GLU A 118 -2.46 -4.77 -30.14
C GLU A 118 -3.56 -5.73 -30.65
N LYS A 119 -4.63 -5.94 -29.87
CA LYS A 119 -5.72 -6.84 -30.24
C LYS A 119 -6.88 -6.14 -30.91
N HIS A 120 -7.25 -4.94 -30.46
CA HIS A 120 -8.47 -4.24 -30.85
C HIS A 120 -8.23 -3.02 -31.73
N GLY A 121 -6.98 -2.58 -31.91
CA GLY A 121 -6.66 -1.38 -32.69
C GLY A 121 -7.14 -0.09 -32.03
N THR A 122 -7.28 -0.08 -30.70
CA THR A 122 -7.57 1.12 -29.91
C THR A 122 -6.31 1.99 -29.74
N GLU A 123 -6.47 3.13 -29.06
CA GLU A 123 -5.38 4.12 -28.83
C GLU A 123 -5.16 4.35 -27.32
N TYR A 124 -5.44 3.36 -26.47
CA TYR A 124 -5.36 3.52 -25.02
C TYR A 124 -3.92 3.70 -24.54
N TYR A 125 -2.95 3.05 -25.18
CA TYR A 125 -1.54 3.14 -24.80
C TYR A 125 -0.97 4.54 -25.06
N GLU A 126 -1.31 5.15 -26.18
CA GLU A 126 -0.88 6.53 -26.49
C GLU A 126 -1.45 7.54 -25.49
N ARG A 127 -2.74 7.39 -25.13
CA ARG A 127 -3.38 8.19 -24.08
C ARG A 127 -2.73 7.98 -22.72
N PHE A 128 -2.41 6.73 -22.40
CA PHE A 128 -1.69 6.39 -21.17
C PHE A 128 -0.30 7.01 -21.14
N LEU A 129 0.48 6.98 -22.23
CA LEU A 129 1.80 7.60 -22.28
C LEU A 129 1.73 9.12 -22.09
N ALA A 130 0.77 9.79 -22.72
CA ALA A 130 0.55 11.22 -22.51
C ALA A 130 0.20 11.55 -21.04
N TYR A 131 -0.66 10.73 -20.42
CA TYR A 131 -0.97 10.87 -19.00
C TYR A 131 0.24 10.57 -18.10
N LEU A 132 1.04 9.56 -18.44
CA LEU A 132 2.24 9.18 -17.70
C LEU A 132 3.29 10.30 -17.73
N GLU A 133 3.50 10.93 -18.88
CA GLU A 133 4.37 12.10 -19.00
C GLU A 133 3.90 13.22 -18.07
N TYR A 134 2.60 13.55 -18.10
CA TYR A 134 2.01 14.52 -17.17
C TYR A 134 2.23 14.13 -15.71
N TYR A 135 1.99 12.87 -15.35
CA TYR A 135 2.16 12.35 -13.99
C TYR A 135 3.61 12.46 -13.50
N GLN A 136 4.57 12.15 -14.37
CA GLN A 136 6.00 12.23 -14.10
C GLN A 136 6.50 13.66 -13.96
N GLN A 137 6.16 14.53 -14.91
CA GLN A 137 6.58 15.94 -14.91
C GLN A 137 6.08 16.68 -13.66
N ASN A 138 4.88 16.33 -13.19
CA ASN A 138 4.26 16.95 -12.03
C ASN A 138 4.53 16.18 -10.72
N ASP A 139 5.27 15.06 -10.76
CA ASP A 139 5.65 14.26 -9.59
C ASP A 139 4.43 13.93 -8.70
N LEU A 140 3.37 13.41 -9.32
CA LEU A 140 2.06 13.23 -8.71
C LEU A 140 2.02 12.08 -7.67
N VAL A 141 1.03 12.16 -6.79
CA VAL A 141 0.63 11.10 -5.85
C VAL A 141 -0.69 10.51 -6.33
N GLY A 142 -0.66 9.25 -6.72
CA GLY A 142 -1.82 8.51 -7.21
C GLY A 142 -2.40 7.58 -6.16
N ASN A 143 -3.73 7.58 -6.01
CA ASN A 143 -4.47 6.50 -5.39
C ASN A 143 -4.90 5.50 -6.47
N CYS A 144 -4.72 4.19 -6.24
CA CYS A 144 -5.36 3.16 -7.07
C CYS A 144 -6.71 2.77 -6.44
N ALA A 145 -7.79 3.05 -7.16
CA ALA A 145 -9.15 2.74 -6.79
C ALA A 145 -9.62 1.47 -7.51
N GLN A 146 -9.08 0.32 -7.09
CA GLN A 146 -9.41 -0.99 -7.68
C GLN A 146 -10.70 -1.58 -7.09
N THR A 147 -10.77 -1.68 -5.77
CA THR A 147 -11.77 -2.51 -5.08
C THR A 147 -13.14 -1.86 -5.06
N ASP A 148 -14.10 -2.44 -5.77
CA ASP A 148 -15.51 -2.05 -5.68
C ASP A 148 -16.13 -2.43 -4.32
N VAL A 149 -17.34 -1.91 -4.02
CA VAL A 149 -18.09 -2.29 -2.80
C VAL A 149 -18.66 -3.72 -2.87
N LYS A 150 -18.84 -4.26 -4.08
CA LYS A 150 -19.12 -5.67 -4.43
C LYS A 150 -20.49 -6.24 -4.06
N GLY A 151 -21.29 -5.57 -3.23
CA GLY A 151 -22.67 -6.00 -2.96
C GLY A 151 -22.79 -7.43 -2.44
N ASP A 152 -23.66 -8.23 -3.05
CA ASP A 152 -23.72 -9.67 -2.79
C ASP A 152 -22.49 -10.36 -3.40
N ARG A 153 -21.63 -10.91 -2.54
CA ARG A 153 -20.34 -11.51 -2.93
C ARG A 153 -20.51 -12.77 -3.78
N SER A 154 -21.68 -13.39 -3.79
CA SER A 154 -22.00 -14.55 -4.64
C SER A 154 -22.31 -14.16 -6.08
N LYS A 155 -22.57 -12.87 -6.36
CA LYS A 155 -23.04 -12.38 -7.65
C LYS A 155 -21.94 -11.64 -8.42
N ARG A 156 -22.06 -11.67 -9.75
CA ARG A 156 -21.24 -10.86 -10.68
C ARG A 156 -21.76 -9.42 -10.75
N PRO A 157 -20.99 -8.46 -11.33
CA PRO A 157 -21.44 -7.07 -11.48
C PRO A 157 -22.84 -6.94 -12.11
N HIS A 158 -23.08 -7.53 -13.28
CA HIS A 158 -24.39 -7.49 -13.96
C HIS A 158 -25.53 -8.19 -13.22
N GLN A 159 -25.22 -8.98 -12.18
CA GLN A 159 -26.20 -9.74 -11.41
C GLN A 159 -26.58 -9.04 -10.10
N GLN A 160 -25.88 -7.96 -9.73
CA GLN A 160 -26.21 -7.19 -8.54
C GLN A 160 -27.60 -6.57 -8.68
N GLN A 161 -28.34 -6.50 -7.57
CA GLN A 161 -29.64 -5.84 -7.56
C GLN A 161 -29.50 -4.34 -7.85
N ASP A 162 -28.45 -3.73 -7.30
CA ASP A 162 -28.02 -2.38 -7.63
C ASP A 162 -26.75 -2.47 -8.50
N PRO A 163 -26.80 -2.04 -9.77
CA PRO A 163 -25.65 -2.14 -10.69
C PRO A 163 -24.48 -1.24 -10.28
N ASP A 164 -24.70 -0.24 -9.42
CA ASP A 164 -23.69 0.74 -9.00
C ASP A 164 -22.82 0.22 -7.83
N LEU A 165 -23.09 -1.00 -7.34
CA LEU A 165 -22.24 -1.72 -6.38
C LEU A 165 -20.88 -2.15 -6.98
N TYR A 166 -20.75 -2.01 -8.29
CA TYR A 166 -19.49 -1.97 -9.02
C TYR A 166 -19.48 -0.71 -9.87
N LEU A 167 -18.33 -0.03 -9.93
CA LEU A 167 -18.18 1.16 -10.75
C LEU A 167 -18.37 0.82 -12.23
N ARG A 168 -19.21 1.57 -12.94
CA ARG A 168 -19.53 1.36 -14.35
C ARG A 168 -19.67 2.65 -15.14
N VAL A 169 -19.60 2.51 -16.46
CA VAL A 169 -20.03 3.53 -17.41
C VAL A 169 -21.56 3.59 -17.42
N VAL A 170 -22.12 4.78 -17.26
CA VAL A 170 -23.57 5.02 -17.35
C VAL A 170 -23.96 5.77 -18.61
N GLU A 171 -23.01 6.44 -19.25
CA GLU A 171 -23.20 7.18 -20.50
C GLU A 171 -21.88 7.27 -21.27
N LYS A 172 -21.93 7.08 -22.59
CA LYS A 172 -20.82 7.37 -23.50
C LYS A 172 -21.19 8.59 -24.35
N ARG A 173 -20.33 9.61 -24.33
CA ARG A 173 -20.49 10.87 -25.06
C ARG A 173 -19.40 11.03 -26.11
N LYS A 174 -19.52 12.06 -26.95
CA LYS A 174 -18.49 12.38 -27.95
C LYS A 174 -17.19 12.86 -27.31
N ASP A 175 -17.27 13.52 -26.17
CA ASP A 175 -16.19 14.16 -25.43
C ASP A 175 -15.66 13.32 -24.25
N GLY A 176 -16.35 12.25 -23.86
CA GLY A 176 -15.88 11.36 -22.81
C GLY A 176 -16.93 10.35 -22.37
N ILE A 177 -16.79 9.86 -21.14
CA ILE A 177 -17.74 8.96 -20.48
C ILE A 177 -18.26 9.57 -19.18
N VAL A 178 -19.44 9.14 -18.74
CA VAL A 178 -19.92 9.38 -17.39
C VAL A 178 -19.90 8.06 -16.63
N VAL A 179 -19.33 8.07 -15.43
CA VAL A 179 -19.22 6.88 -14.58
C VAL A 179 -19.97 7.05 -13.27
N ARG A 180 -20.45 5.93 -12.73
CA ARG A 180 -21.17 5.89 -11.46
C ARG A 180 -20.79 4.64 -10.66
N GLY A 181 -20.69 4.79 -9.34
CA GLY A 181 -20.47 3.70 -8.38
C GLY A 181 -19.54 4.12 -7.26
N ALA A 182 -18.92 3.16 -6.58
CA ALA A 182 -17.98 3.45 -5.50
C ALA A 182 -16.82 2.45 -5.42
N LYS A 183 -15.68 2.94 -4.95
CA LYS A 183 -14.47 2.16 -4.65
C LYS A 183 -14.17 2.23 -3.16
N ALA A 184 -14.04 1.07 -2.53
CA ALA A 184 -13.85 0.92 -1.11
C ALA A 184 -12.37 0.81 -0.74
N HIS A 185 -12.05 1.19 0.51
CA HIS A 185 -10.73 1.00 1.13
C HIS A 185 -9.61 1.75 0.38
N ASN A 186 -9.91 2.93 -0.16
CA ASN A 186 -8.96 3.73 -0.93
C ASN A 186 -8.07 4.53 0.04
N THR A 187 -6.96 3.93 0.46
CA THR A 187 -5.89 4.62 1.19
C THR A 187 -5.32 5.76 0.34
N VAL A 188 -4.90 6.87 0.95
CA VAL A 188 -4.28 8.04 0.25
C VAL A 188 -5.24 8.92 -0.52
N ALA A 189 -6.39 8.45 -1.00
CA ALA A 189 -7.34 9.28 -1.77
C ALA A 189 -7.64 10.69 -1.17
N PRO A 190 -7.77 10.87 0.17
CA PRO A 190 -7.98 12.19 0.78
C PRO A 190 -6.80 13.17 0.64
N TYR A 191 -5.63 12.67 0.23
CA TYR A 191 -4.41 13.44 0.00
C TYR A 191 -3.63 12.95 -1.24
N ALA A 192 -4.35 12.40 -2.23
CA ALA A 192 -3.82 12.09 -3.56
C ALA A 192 -4.06 13.27 -4.50
N ASP A 193 -3.17 13.47 -5.48
CA ASP A 193 -3.42 14.39 -6.60
C ASP A 193 -4.44 13.77 -7.58
N GLU A 194 -4.28 12.47 -7.88
CA GLU A 194 -5.04 11.74 -8.90
C GLU A 194 -5.60 10.42 -8.34
N ILE A 195 -6.76 10.01 -8.84
CA ILE A 195 -7.38 8.70 -8.60
C ILE A 195 -7.32 7.90 -9.90
N LEU A 196 -6.62 6.77 -9.88
CA LEU A 196 -6.51 5.81 -10.97
C LEU A 196 -7.51 4.68 -10.71
N VAL A 197 -8.53 4.57 -11.56
CA VAL A 197 -9.57 3.55 -11.47
C VAL A 197 -9.21 2.37 -12.35
N VAL A 198 -9.30 1.17 -11.78
CA VAL A 198 -9.15 -0.09 -12.51
C VAL A 198 -10.23 -1.10 -12.06
N PRO A 199 -10.54 -2.14 -12.86
CA PRO A 199 -11.47 -3.19 -12.47
C PRO A 199 -10.95 -4.04 -11.31
N THR A 200 -11.85 -4.59 -10.51
CA THR A 200 -11.49 -5.42 -9.35
C THR A 200 -11.39 -6.93 -9.64
N ARG A 201 -11.85 -7.42 -10.79
CA ARG A 201 -12.00 -8.86 -11.07
C ARG A 201 -12.03 -9.17 -12.55
N ALA A 202 -11.94 -10.47 -12.88
CA ALA A 202 -12.30 -10.97 -14.20
C ALA A 202 -13.79 -10.71 -14.50
N LEU A 203 -14.04 -10.19 -15.68
CA LEU A 203 -15.35 -9.77 -16.19
C LEU A 203 -15.81 -10.75 -17.28
N ALA A 204 -17.12 -10.79 -17.53
CA ALA A 204 -17.73 -11.55 -18.62
C ALA A 204 -18.26 -10.57 -19.69
N PRO A 205 -18.69 -11.04 -20.87
CA PRO A 205 -19.28 -10.16 -21.88
C PRO A 205 -20.42 -9.27 -21.35
N GLU A 206 -21.26 -9.82 -20.47
CA GLU A 206 -22.38 -9.10 -19.84
C GLU A 206 -21.92 -8.02 -18.85
N ASP A 207 -20.65 -8.08 -18.41
CA ASP A 207 -20.04 -7.12 -17.51
C ASP A 207 -19.32 -5.96 -18.26
N ALA A 208 -19.56 -5.77 -19.57
CA ALA A 208 -18.83 -4.80 -20.40
C ALA A 208 -18.89 -3.35 -19.88
N ASP A 209 -20.02 -2.90 -19.32
CA ASP A 209 -20.14 -1.54 -18.76
C ASP A 209 -19.26 -1.31 -17.52
N TRP A 210 -18.84 -2.38 -16.83
CA TRP A 210 -17.92 -2.35 -15.68
C TRP A 210 -16.45 -2.55 -16.09
N ALA A 211 -16.20 -2.85 -17.37
CA ALA A 211 -14.87 -2.94 -17.94
C ALA A 211 -14.32 -1.54 -18.26
N VAL A 212 -14.02 -0.78 -17.20
CA VAL A 212 -13.56 0.60 -17.32
C VAL A 212 -12.29 0.86 -16.51
N ALA A 213 -11.34 1.59 -17.11
CA ALA A 213 -10.14 2.11 -16.43
C ALA A 213 -9.85 3.54 -16.88
N PHE A 214 -9.47 4.42 -15.94
CA PHE A 214 -9.20 5.83 -16.21
C PHE A 214 -8.41 6.51 -15.06
N ALA A 215 -7.98 7.76 -15.26
CA ALA A 215 -7.41 8.58 -14.19
C ALA A 215 -7.99 10.01 -14.17
N ILE A 216 -8.35 10.50 -12.98
CA ILE A 216 -8.91 11.85 -12.78
C ILE A 216 -8.33 12.53 -11.53
N PRO A 217 -8.28 13.87 -11.48
CA PRO A 217 -7.96 14.61 -10.25
C PRO A 217 -8.83 14.14 -9.08
N ALA A 218 -8.25 13.98 -7.89
CA ALA A 218 -8.95 13.42 -6.73
C ALA A 218 -10.10 14.31 -6.20
N ASP A 219 -10.17 15.55 -6.67
CA ASP A 219 -11.20 16.55 -6.37
C ASP A 219 -12.16 16.82 -7.53
N THR A 220 -12.13 16.02 -8.60
CA THR A 220 -13.05 16.11 -9.75
C THR A 220 -14.51 16.20 -9.29
N GLU A 221 -15.32 17.01 -9.97
CA GLU A 221 -16.74 17.14 -9.66
C GLU A 221 -17.46 15.78 -9.67
N GLY A 222 -18.38 15.58 -8.73
CA GLY A 222 -19.04 14.28 -8.50
C GLY A 222 -18.24 13.28 -7.65
N VAL A 223 -16.93 13.49 -7.43
CA VAL A 223 -16.15 12.66 -6.50
C VAL A 223 -16.40 13.10 -5.06
N LYS A 224 -16.76 12.14 -4.18
CA LYS A 224 -16.92 12.35 -2.72
C LYS A 224 -16.05 11.34 -1.98
N LEU A 225 -15.17 11.84 -1.10
CA LEU A 225 -14.25 11.01 -0.33
C LEU A 225 -14.74 10.89 1.11
N LEU A 226 -15.41 9.80 1.46
CA LEU A 226 -15.90 9.57 2.82
C LEU A 226 -14.80 8.88 3.61
N ILE A 227 -14.19 9.59 4.55
CA ILE A 227 -12.91 9.18 5.13
C ILE A 227 -13.02 8.62 6.54
N ARG A 228 -12.04 7.77 6.84
CA ARG A 228 -11.65 7.41 8.20
C ARG A 228 -10.17 7.72 8.34
N SER A 229 -9.81 8.55 9.30
CA SER A 229 -8.42 8.89 9.63
C SER A 229 -8.00 8.19 10.91
N THR A 230 -6.78 7.65 10.93
CA THR A 230 -6.17 7.07 12.14
C THR A 230 -4.72 7.45 12.28
N ALA A 231 -4.37 7.83 13.50
CA ALA A 231 -3.01 8.12 13.94
C ALA A 231 -2.77 7.47 15.31
N VAL A 232 -1.54 7.53 15.79
CA VAL A 232 -1.21 7.15 17.17
C VAL A 232 -1.70 8.23 18.15
N ARG A 233 -1.55 7.99 19.45
CA ARG A 233 -1.94 8.99 20.46
C ARG A 233 -1.05 10.25 20.33
N PRO A 234 -1.63 11.46 20.32
CA PRO A 234 -0.85 12.70 20.29
C PRO A 234 0.15 12.77 21.44
N ARG A 235 1.29 13.42 21.20
CA ARG A 235 2.33 13.66 22.19
C ARG A 235 2.57 15.15 22.36
N VAL A 236 2.82 15.59 23.59
CA VAL A 236 3.02 17.03 23.90
C VAL A 236 4.49 17.34 24.18
N ARG A 237 5.15 16.59 25.08
CA ARG A 237 6.54 16.82 25.50
C ARG A 237 7.47 15.70 25.01
N LEU A 238 7.05 14.44 25.09
CA LEU A 238 7.77 13.25 24.65
C LEU A 238 7.64 13.04 23.14
N GLN A 239 8.07 14.03 22.37
CA GLN A 239 8.03 13.99 20.91
C GLN A 239 8.80 12.78 20.38
N ALA A 240 8.27 12.19 19.31
CA ALA A 240 8.84 11.03 18.64
C ALA A 240 8.39 11.01 17.17
N PRO A 241 9.20 10.51 16.23
CA PRO A 241 8.80 10.43 14.81
C PRO A 241 7.47 9.70 14.59
N VAL A 242 7.23 8.61 15.34
CA VAL A 242 5.97 7.83 15.28
C VAL A 242 4.73 8.63 15.71
N ALA A 243 4.88 9.76 16.42
CA ALA A 243 3.75 10.60 16.82
C ALA A 243 3.15 11.39 15.64
N GLU A 244 3.93 11.59 14.58
CA GLU A 244 3.59 12.42 13.42
C GLU A 244 2.99 11.62 12.26
N ILE A 245 2.87 10.30 12.40
CA ILE A 245 2.41 9.41 11.33
C ILE A 245 0.95 9.01 11.50
N GLY A 246 0.31 8.75 10.37
CA GLY A 246 -1.02 8.16 10.34
C GLY A 246 -1.40 7.74 8.93
N MET A 247 -2.68 7.49 8.75
CA MET A 247 -3.26 7.19 7.45
C MET A 247 -4.71 7.64 7.41
N SER A 248 -5.20 7.95 6.22
CA SER A 248 -6.64 8.00 5.96
C SER A 248 -7.00 7.10 4.78
N ASP A 249 -8.10 6.38 4.96
CA ASP A 249 -8.75 5.60 3.90
C ASP A 249 -10.08 6.26 3.57
N SER A 250 -10.58 6.02 2.36
CA SER A 250 -11.90 6.48 1.96
C SER A 250 -12.74 5.39 1.32
N LEU A 251 -14.06 5.53 1.49
CA LEU A 251 -15.02 5.11 0.48
C LEU A 251 -15.11 6.24 -0.55
N THR A 252 -14.58 5.99 -1.74
CA THR A 252 -14.58 6.93 -2.86
C THR A 252 -15.85 6.73 -3.66
N ILE A 253 -16.75 7.71 -3.64
CA ILE A 253 -18.01 7.69 -4.41
C ILE A 253 -17.83 8.50 -5.69
N PHE A 254 -18.30 7.93 -6.80
CA PHE A 254 -18.37 8.55 -8.11
C PHE A 254 -19.84 8.81 -8.44
N ASP A 255 -20.29 10.03 -8.20
CA ASP A 255 -21.67 10.46 -8.43
C ASP A 255 -21.79 11.16 -9.79
N ASN A 256 -21.96 10.36 -10.85
CA ASN A 256 -22.03 10.83 -12.25
C ASN A 256 -20.82 11.67 -12.66
N VAL A 257 -19.63 11.10 -12.48
CA VAL A 257 -18.37 11.78 -12.77
C VAL A 257 -18.10 11.72 -14.27
N PHE A 258 -17.83 12.87 -14.88
CA PHE A 258 -17.36 12.95 -16.26
C PHE A 258 -15.86 12.64 -16.34
N VAL A 259 -15.47 11.83 -17.31
CA VAL A 259 -14.08 11.47 -17.61
C VAL A 259 -13.83 11.70 -19.10
N PRO A 260 -12.91 12.61 -19.48
CA PRO A 260 -12.66 12.89 -20.87
C PRO A 260 -11.87 11.76 -21.54
N TRP A 261 -12.02 11.59 -22.86
CA TRP A 261 -11.48 10.43 -23.57
C TRP A 261 -9.96 10.26 -23.46
N GLU A 262 -9.20 11.35 -23.35
CA GLU A 262 -7.74 11.33 -23.14
C GLU A 262 -7.31 10.76 -21.79
N ARG A 263 -8.25 10.61 -20.85
CA ARG A 263 -8.03 10.00 -19.53
C ARG A 263 -8.61 8.58 -19.41
N VAL A 264 -9.19 8.03 -20.47
CA VAL A 264 -9.78 6.68 -20.49
C VAL A 264 -8.79 5.68 -21.07
N PHE A 265 -8.56 4.58 -20.35
CA PHE A 265 -7.55 3.56 -20.65
C PHE A 265 -8.15 2.16 -20.91
N MET A 266 -9.45 1.98 -20.69
CA MET A 266 -10.23 0.79 -21.06
C MET A 266 -11.72 1.16 -20.96
N CYS A 267 -12.56 0.73 -21.91
CA CYS A 267 -13.98 1.10 -21.98
C CYS A 267 -14.87 0.08 -22.72
N GLY A 268 -14.95 -1.15 -22.18
CA GLY A 268 -15.80 -2.22 -22.69
C GLY A 268 -15.08 -3.53 -22.99
N GLU A 269 -13.74 -3.51 -23.04
CA GLU A 269 -12.89 -4.68 -23.34
C GLU A 269 -12.80 -5.63 -22.13
N TRP A 270 -13.93 -6.24 -21.77
CA TRP A 270 -14.15 -7.05 -20.57
C TRP A 270 -13.14 -8.17 -20.36
N GLU A 271 -12.62 -8.74 -21.45
CA GLU A 271 -11.61 -9.80 -21.42
C GLU A 271 -10.29 -9.37 -20.76
N TYR A 272 -9.99 -8.07 -20.73
CA TYR A 272 -8.82 -7.51 -20.08
C TYR A 272 -9.07 -7.04 -18.63
N GLY A 273 -10.32 -7.03 -18.15
CA GLY A 273 -10.63 -6.60 -16.79
C GLY A 273 -9.94 -7.46 -15.73
N GLY A 274 -9.90 -8.78 -15.94
CA GLY A 274 -9.18 -9.71 -15.07
C GLY A 274 -7.67 -9.57 -15.16
N ARG A 275 -7.15 -9.32 -16.36
CA ARG A 275 -5.72 -9.12 -16.62
C ARG A 275 -5.19 -7.88 -15.91
N LEU A 276 -5.89 -6.75 -16.02
CA LEU A 276 -5.54 -5.50 -15.33
C LEU A 276 -5.61 -5.64 -13.81
N ALA A 277 -6.69 -6.24 -13.31
CA ALA A 277 -6.85 -6.49 -11.88
C ALA A 277 -5.70 -7.35 -11.31
N ALA A 278 -5.32 -8.41 -12.02
CA ALA A 278 -4.25 -9.31 -11.63
C ALA A 278 -2.86 -8.66 -11.72
N LEU A 279 -2.58 -7.86 -12.75
CA LEU A 279 -1.31 -7.16 -12.91
C LEU A 279 -1.10 -6.11 -11.82
N PHE A 280 -2.10 -5.29 -11.53
CA PHE A 280 -2.03 -4.37 -10.39
C PHE A 280 -1.77 -5.14 -9.09
N ALA A 281 -2.52 -6.22 -8.85
CA ALA A 281 -2.30 -7.05 -7.66
C ALA A 281 -0.87 -7.62 -7.62
N THR A 282 -0.30 -8.07 -8.75
CA THR A 282 1.07 -8.55 -8.83
C THR A 282 2.08 -7.45 -8.48
N TYR A 283 2.01 -6.27 -9.09
CA TYR A 283 2.91 -5.16 -8.72
C TYR A 283 2.74 -4.73 -7.27
N HIS A 284 1.49 -4.66 -6.80
CA HIS A 284 1.21 -4.27 -5.43
C HIS A 284 1.75 -5.30 -4.45
N ARG A 285 1.52 -6.59 -4.65
CA ARG A 285 2.07 -7.68 -3.84
C ARG A 285 3.61 -7.70 -3.87
N HIS A 286 4.25 -7.28 -4.95
CA HIS A 286 5.70 -7.05 -5.00
C HIS A 286 6.10 -5.87 -4.10
N SER A 287 5.33 -4.78 -4.05
CA SER A 287 5.53 -3.73 -3.03
C SER A 287 5.43 -4.29 -1.58
N TYR A 288 4.59 -5.31 -1.33
CA TYR A 288 4.52 -5.96 0.00
C TYR A 288 5.80 -6.68 0.39
N THR A 289 6.59 -7.16 -0.57
CA THR A 289 7.86 -7.82 -0.29
C THR A 289 8.97 -6.84 0.12
N GLY A 290 8.73 -5.52 0.01
CA GLY A 290 9.55 -4.49 0.64
C GLY A 290 8.89 -3.92 1.90
N CYS A 291 7.60 -3.55 1.81
CA CYS A 291 6.94 -2.83 2.90
C CYS A 291 6.69 -3.69 4.14
N LYS A 292 6.31 -4.97 3.98
CA LYS A 292 6.04 -5.84 5.14
C LYS A 292 7.31 -6.23 5.88
N PRO A 293 8.42 -6.58 5.22
CA PRO A 293 9.70 -6.69 5.89
C PRO A 293 10.11 -5.40 6.62
N GLY A 294 9.90 -4.23 6.01
CA GLY A 294 10.21 -2.95 6.66
C GLY A 294 9.38 -2.68 7.92
N ILE A 295 8.12 -3.12 7.96
CA ILE A 295 7.27 -3.06 9.16
C ILE A 295 7.69 -4.13 10.17
N ALA A 296 8.02 -5.34 9.72
CA ALA A 296 8.54 -6.40 10.56
C ALA A 296 9.85 -5.98 11.23
N ASP A 297 10.71 -5.21 10.56
CA ASP A 297 11.93 -4.62 11.14
C ASP A 297 11.60 -3.71 12.35
N VAL A 298 10.53 -2.92 12.25
CA VAL A 298 10.07 -2.04 13.34
C VAL A 298 9.54 -2.87 14.52
N ILE A 299 8.73 -3.90 14.25
CA ILE A 299 8.18 -4.81 15.27
C ILE A 299 9.31 -5.58 15.96
N MET A 300 10.23 -6.15 15.18
CA MET A 300 11.40 -6.90 15.63
C MET A 300 12.34 -6.03 16.45
N GLY A 301 12.63 -4.81 16.00
CA GLY A 301 13.43 -3.85 16.75
C GLY A 301 12.79 -3.49 18.09
N ALA A 302 11.47 -3.26 18.10
CA ALA A 302 10.73 -2.99 19.33
C ALA A 302 10.72 -4.20 20.29
N ALA A 303 10.59 -5.42 19.77
CA ALA A 303 10.61 -6.66 20.53
C ALA A 303 11.99 -6.91 21.18
N ALA A 304 13.07 -6.70 20.43
CA ALA A 304 14.43 -6.83 20.97
C ALA A 304 14.72 -5.75 22.03
N LEU A 305 14.33 -4.50 21.76
CA LEU A 305 14.54 -3.37 22.67
C LEU A 305 13.79 -3.56 24.00
N VAL A 306 12.51 -3.94 23.95
CA VAL A 306 11.73 -4.12 25.18
C VAL A 306 12.23 -5.29 26.00
N ALA A 307 12.73 -6.36 25.36
CA ALA A 307 13.37 -7.46 26.05
C ALA A 307 14.66 -7.05 26.78
N GLU A 308 15.46 -6.15 26.19
CA GLU A 308 16.62 -5.55 26.87
C GLU A 308 16.19 -4.68 28.06
N TYR A 309 15.16 -3.87 27.88
CA TYR A 309 14.64 -2.97 28.91
C TYR A 309 14.04 -3.74 30.08
N ASN A 310 13.38 -4.87 29.81
CA ASN A 310 12.89 -5.82 30.79
C ASN A 310 14.00 -6.70 31.42
N GLY A 311 15.23 -6.66 30.90
CA GLY A 311 16.35 -7.46 31.42
C GLY A 311 16.30 -8.95 31.05
N ILE A 312 15.50 -9.33 30.05
CA ILE A 312 15.25 -10.73 29.66
C ILE A 312 15.88 -11.11 28.30
N SER A 313 16.65 -10.22 27.67
CA SER A 313 17.20 -10.43 26.33
C SER A 313 18.04 -11.70 26.15
N LYS A 314 18.60 -12.26 27.24
CA LYS A 314 19.39 -13.50 27.22
C LYS A 314 18.57 -14.78 27.40
N ALA A 315 17.27 -14.68 27.71
CA ALA A 315 16.41 -15.85 27.91
C ALA A 315 16.20 -16.60 26.59
N GLN A 316 16.17 -17.93 26.66
CA GLN A 316 16.09 -18.78 25.45
C GLN A 316 14.86 -18.47 24.61
N HIS A 317 13.68 -18.41 25.24
CA HIS A 317 12.42 -18.12 24.54
C HIS A 317 12.39 -16.74 23.86
N VAL A 318 13.19 -15.77 24.32
CA VAL A 318 13.30 -14.46 23.67
C VAL A 318 14.11 -14.58 22.39
N ARG A 319 15.26 -15.27 22.46
CA ARG A 319 16.11 -15.49 21.28
C ARG A 319 15.37 -16.28 20.20
N ASP A 320 14.61 -17.30 20.58
CA ASP A 320 13.83 -18.10 19.65
C ASP A 320 12.78 -17.25 18.94
N LYS A 321 11.99 -16.46 19.69
CA LYS A 321 10.99 -15.53 19.12
C LYS A 321 11.59 -14.49 18.18
N ILE A 322 12.73 -13.90 18.54
CA ILE A 322 13.42 -12.94 17.67
C ILE A 322 13.93 -13.63 16.40
N ALA A 323 14.45 -14.86 16.50
CA ALA A 323 14.88 -15.63 15.33
C ALA A 323 13.70 -15.92 14.38
N ASP A 324 12.51 -16.22 14.92
CA ASP A 324 11.30 -16.42 14.12
C ASP A 324 10.88 -15.14 13.38
N LEU A 325 10.92 -13.97 14.04
CA LEU A 325 10.66 -12.67 13.39
C LEU A 325 11.65 -12.40 12.24
N ILE A 326 12.95 -12.64 12.47
CA ILE A 326 14.00 -12.50 11.44
C ILE A 326 13.70 -13.42 10.25
N ALA A 327 13.39 -14.69 10.52
CA ALA A 327 13.15 -15.69 9.49
C ALA A 327 11.98 -15.30 8.58
N VAL A 328 10.88 -14.81 9.16
CA VAL A 328 9.71 -14.38 8.40
C VAL A 328 10.03 -13.12 7.58
N ALA A 329 10.63 -12.10 8.19
CA ALA A 329 10.95 -10.84 7.51
C ALA A 329 11.85 -11.07 6.29
N GLU A 330 12.92 -11.86 6.45
CA GLU A 330 13.87 -12.13 5.36
C GLU A 330 13.34 -13.16 4.35
N LEU A 331 12.46 -14.09 4.74
CA LEU A 331 11.76 -14.95 3.77
C LEU A 331 10.88 -14.13 2.83
N VAL A 332 10.14 -13.16 3.38
CA VAL A 332 9.28 -12.28 2.58
C VAL A 332 10.13 -11.37 1.68
N TYR A 333 11.22 -10.81 2.21
CA TYR A 333 12.12 -9.96 1.43
C TYR A 333 12.81 -10.73 0.29
N SER A 334 13.34 -11.93 0.57
CA SER A 334 13.97 -12.79 -0.43
C SER A 334 13.01 -13.23 -1.53
N GLY A 335 11.73 -13.46 -1.23
CA GLY A 335 10.72 -13.74 -2.24
C GLY A 335 10.50 -12.60 -3.23
N GLY A 336 10.63 -11.34 -2.80
CA GLY A 336 10.63 -10.19 -3.71
C GLY A 336 11.89 -10.05 -4.56
N ILE A 337 13.06 -10.41 -4.02
CA ILE A 337 14.30 -10.47 -4.78
C ILE A 337 14.17 -11.54 -5.87
N ALA A 338 13.70 -12.74 -5.51
CA ALA A 338 13.43 -13.81 -6.46
C ALA A 338 12.40 -13.38 -7.53
N ALA A 339 11.34 -12.67 -7.12
CA ALA A 339 10.35 -12.15 -8.05
C ALA A 339 10.94 -11.14 -9.06
N SER A 340 11.82 -10.26 -8.59
CA SER A 340 12.50 -9.27 -9.41
C SER A 340 13.50 -9.91 -10.37
N VAL A 341 14.32 -10.86 -9.90
CA VAL A 341 15.31 -11.58 -10.71
C VAL A 341 14.64 -12.47 -11.77
N LYS A 342 13.47 -13.03 -11.47
CA LYS A 342 12.69 -13.86 -12.39
C LYS A 342 11.59 -13.08 -13.12
N CYS A 343 11.72 -11.74 -13.22
CA CYS A 343 10.80 -10.93 -14.01
C CYS A 343 10.84 -11.31 -15.49
N HIS A 344 9.83 -10.87 -16.24
CA HIS A 344 9.78 -10.95 -17.70
C HIS A 344 9.29 -9.63 -18.28
N GLN A 345 9.59 -9.38 -19.54
CA GLN A 345 9.14 -8.18 -20.25
C GLN A 345 7.77 -8.38 -20.90
N ALA A 346 6.91 -7.37 -20.78
CA ALA A 346 5.68 -7.25 -21.56
C ALA A 346 5.95 -6.68 -22.96
N SER A 347 4.97 -6.73 -23.87
CA SER A 347 5.07 -6.08 -25.18
C SER A 347 5.19 -4.56 -25.11
N SER A 348 4.76 -3.94 -24.00
CA SER A 348 4.99 -2.52 -23.71
C SER A 348 6.44 -2.17 -23.32
N GLY A 349 7.29 -3.17 -23.07
CA GLY A 349 8.63 -2.98 -22.50
C GLY A 349 8.66 -2.84 -20.98
N THR A 350 7.50 -2.95 -20.30
CA THR A 350 7.44 -2.98 -18.84
C THR A 350 7.87 -4.35 -18.30
N CYS A 351 8.77 -4.38 -17.32
CA CYS A 351 9.17 -5.59 -16.60
C CYS A 351 8.12 -5.93 -15.53
N ILE A 352 7.55 -7.13 -15.66
CA ILE A 352 6.55 -7.70 -14.76
C ILE A 352 7.27 -8.63 -13.77
N PRO A 353 7.19 -8.39 -12.44
CA PRO A 353 7.80 -9.27 -11.45
C PRO A 353 7.17 -10.66 -11.55
N ASN A 354 7.94 -11.70 -11.21
CA ASN A 354 7.41 -13.05 -11.23
C ASN A 354 6.22 -13.20 -10.27
N THR A 355 5.09 -13.57 -10.82
CA THR A 355 3.83 -13.63 -10.07
C THR A 355 3.85 -14.69 -8.97
N VAL A 356 4.44 -15.87 -9.21
CA VAL A 356 4.46 -16.95 -8.23
C VAL A 356 5.24 -16.53 -6.99
N TYR A 357 6.48 -16.07 -7.15
CA TYR A 357 7.32 -15.65 -6.03
C TYR A 357 6.70 -14.48 -5.26
N THR A 358 6.11 -13.53 -5.99
CA THR A 358 5.39 -12.41 -5.41
C THR A 358 4.24 -12.87 -4.50
N ASN A 359 3.42 -13.81 -4.98
CA ASN A 359 2.28 -14.31 -4.21
C ASN A 359 2.70 -15.18 -3.02
N VAL A 360 3.76 -15.99 -3.16
CA VAL A 360 4.32 -16.79 -2.06
C VAL A 360 4.78 -15.86 -0.93
N ALA A 361 5.61 -14.87 -1.25
CA ALA A 361 6.10 -13.90 -0.27
C ALA A 361 4.96 -13.15 0.41
N ARG A 362 4.01 -12.62 -0.37
CA ARG A 362 2.84 -11.91 0.17
C ARG A 362 2.01 -12.80 1.09
N TYR A 363 1.79 -14.07 0.72
CA TYR A 363 1.01 -15.02 1.49
C TYR A 363 1.62 -15.24 2.88
N HIS A 364 2.94 -15.44 2.95
CA HIS A 364 3.64 -15.57 4.24
C HIS A 364 3.56 -14.28 5.05
N ALA A 365 3.79 -13.12 4.44
CA ALA A 365 3.66 -11.82 5.11
C ALA A 365 2.25 -11.60 5.71
N GLY A 366 1.20 -12.06 5.04
CA GLY A 366 -0.18 -11.89 5.53
C GLY A 366 -0.55 -12.86 6.65
N THR A 367 -0.13 -14.13 6.51
CA THR A 367 -0.49 -15.19 7.46
C THR A 367 0.31 -15.14 8.76
N HIS A 368 1.51 -14.54 8.75
CA HIS A 368 2.37 -14.45 9.93
C HIS A 368 2.20 -13.11 10.67
N LEU A 369 1.52 -12.13 10.08
CA LEU A 369 1.38 -10.79 10.64
C LEU A 369 0.88 -10.77 12.09
N TYR A 370 -0.22 -11.45 12.39
CA TYR A 370 -0.76 -11.46 13.77
C TYR A 370 0.20 -12.13 14.75
N HIS A 371 0.98 -13.11 14.30
CA HIS A 371 2.00 -13.74 15.12
C HIS A 371 3.18 -12.81 15.41
N GLU A 372 3.55 -11.93 14.47
CA GLU A 372 4.55 -10.88 14.71
C GLU A 372 4.10 -9.91 15.83
N TYR A 373 2.85 -9.47 15.78
CA TYR A 373 2.26 -8.60 16.81
C TYR A 373 2.06 -9.32 18.15
N GLU A 374 1.63 -10.59 18.13
CA GLU A 374 1.54 -11.46 19.31
C GLU A 374 2.90 -11.57 20.00
N THR A 375 3.96 -11.82 19.23
CA THR A 375 5.33 -11.93 19.73
C THR A 375 5.79 -10.65 20.41
N LEU A 376 5.50 -9.48 19.82
CA LEU A 376 5.81 -8.19 20.43
C LEU A 376 5.02 -7.98 21.74
N ALA A 377 3.73 -8.32 21.76
CA ALA A 377 2.90 -8.18 22.94
C ALA A 377 3.37 -9.05 24.10
N ASP A 378 3.71 -10.32 23.81
CA ASP A 378 4.23 -11.28 24.77
C ASP A 378 5.55 -10.79 25.40
N LEU A 379 6.51 -10.37 24.58
CA LEU A 379 7.81 -9.88 25.07
C LEU A 379 7.73 -8.54 25.82
N ALA A 380 6.75 -7.70 25.48
CA ALA A 380 6.56 -6.41 26.15
C ALA A 380 5.86 -6.54 27.51
N GLY A 381 4.96 -7.52 27.67
CA GLY A 381 4.14 -7.70 28.87
C GLY A 381 3.02 -6.65 29.00
N GLY A 382 2.17 -6.77 30.03
CA GLY A 382 0.90 -6.03 30.11
C GLY A 382 0.98 -4.50 30.18
N LEU A 383 2.14 -3.91 30.51
CA LEU A 383 2.28 -2.46 30.68
C LEU A 383 1.92 -1.70 29.39
N ILE A 384 2.17 -2.25 28.20
CA ILE A 384 1.84 -1.58 26.94
C ILE A 384 0.33 -1.36 26.76
N ALA A 385 -0.52 -2.17 27.39
CA ALA A 385 -1.98 -2.01 27.33
C ALA A 385 -2.50 -1.07 28.42
N THR A 386 -1.74 -0.87 29.49
CA THR A 386 -2.17 -0.14 30.69
C THR A 386 -1.31 1.10 30.98
N LEU A 387 -0.42 1.47 30.07
CA LEU A 387 0.48 2.62 30.25
C LEU A 387 -0.36 3.90 30.36
N PRO A 388 -0.23 4.66 31.46
CA PRO A 388 -0.94 5.93 31.61
C PRO A 388 -0.59 6.91 30.49
N PRO A 389 -1.52 7.82 30.14
CA PRO A 389 -1.23 8.94 29.26
C PRO A 389 -0.04 9.79 29.73
N GLU A 390 0.59 10.47 28.77
CA GLU A 390 1.72 11.37 29.02
C GLU A 390 1.46 12.45 30.06
N ALA A 391 0.21 12.93 30.15
CA ALA A 391 -0.15 14.00 31.06
C ALA A 391 0.11 13.60 32.51
N ASP A 392 -0.11 12.32 32.85
CA ASP A 392 0.15 11.79 34.20
C ASP A 392 1.64 11.74 34.50
N TRP A 393 2.48 11.45 33.49
CA TRP A 393 3.95 11.46 33.58
C TRP A 393 4.50 12.82 34.01
N TYR A 394 3.81 13.90 33.67
CA TYR A 394 4.22 15.28 33.97
C TYR A 394 3.38 15.96 35.05
N ASN A 395 2.50 15.22 35.71
CA ASN A 395 1.76 15.75 36.84
C ASN A 395 2.71 15.92 38.04
N PRO A 396 2.82 17.13 38.63
CA PRO A 396 3.75 17.39 39.74
C PRO A 396 3.57 16.46 40.96
N GLU A 397 2.37 15.93 41.19
CA GLU A 397 2.07 15.03 42.31
C GLU A 397 2.50 13.58 42.01
N THR A 398 2.37 13.12 40.76
CA THR A 398 2.58 11.70 40.40
C THR A 398 3.84 11.44 39.60
N GLN A 399 4.54 12.47 39.11
CA GLN A 399 5.72 12.32 38.26
C GLN A 399 6.82 11.47 38.94
N GLU A 400 7.24 11.82 40.16
CA GLU A 400 8.28 11.06 40.88
C GLU A 400 7.85 9.60 41.14
N LEU A 401 6.56 9.38 41.37
CA LEU A 401 6.00 8.03 41.55
C LEU A 401 6.03 7.23 40.26
N LEU A 402 5.67 7.83 39.12
CA LEU A 402 5.73 7.17 37.82
C LEU A 402 7.16 6.88 37.40
N GLU A 403 8.08 7.83 37.62
CA GLU A 403 9.52 7.64 37.39
C GLU A 403 10.07 6.47 38.21
N LYS A 404 9.62 6.33 39.48
CA LYS A 404 9.99 5.22 40.34
C LYS A 404 9.39 3.89 39.89
N TYR A 405 8.08 3.83 39.62
CA TYR A 405 7.36 2.57 39.41
C TYR A 405 7.39 2.03 37.98
N ILE A 406 7.78 2.85 36.99
CA ILE A 406 8.01 2.34 35.63
C ILE A 406 9.29 1.51 35.52
N MET A 407 10.23 1.70 36.46
CA MET A 407 11.56 1.13 36.34
C MET A 407 11.55 -0.39 36.16
N ARG A 408 12.33 -0.84 35.19
CA ARG A 408 12.72 -2.22 34.92
C ARG A 408 14.23 -2.30 35.07
N ASN A 409 14.99 -2.02 34.02
CA ASN A 409 16.45 -1.99 34.05
C ASN A 409 16.96 -0.67 34.68
N PRO A 410 17.71 -0.70 35.80
CA PRO A 410 18.21 0.50 36.46
C PRO A 410 19.26 1.29 35.66
N ASN A 411 19.84 0.68 34.62
CA ASN A 411 20.80 1.36 33.73
C ASN A 411 20.11 2.23 32.66
N ILE A 412 18.78 2.22 32.60
CA ILE A 412 17.99 2.91 31.58
C ILE A 412 17.07 3.92 32.28
N SER A 413 17.11 5.18 31.84
CA SER A 413 16.28 6.22 32.45
C SER A 413 14.79 5.87 32.39
N ALA A 414 14.04 6.31 33.40
CA ALA A 414 12.60 6.12 33.47
C ALA A 414 11.89 6.66 32.22
N GLU A 415 12.34 7.82 31.70
CA GLU A 415 11.83 8.39 30.45
C GLU A 415 12.04 7.48 29.24
N ASN A 416 13.24 6.90 29.08
CA ASN A 416 13.49 6.00 27.95
C ASN A 416 12.62 4.75 28.02
N GLN A 417 12.43 4.20 29.22
CA GLN A 417 11.52 3.08 29.44
C GLN A 417 10.08 3.47 29.06
N HIS A 418 9.62 4.65 29.50
CA HIS A 418 8.32 5.19 29.11
C HIS A 418 8.19 5.33 27.58
N ARG A 419 9.19 5.88 26.89
CA ARG A 419 9.20 6.05 25.43
C ARG A 419 9.09 4.71 24.70
N CYS A 420 9.83 3.69 25.15
CA CYS A 420 9.79 2.34 24.60
C CYS A 420 8.39 1.72 24.74
N PHE A 421 7.85 1.65 25.97
CA PHE A 421 6.53 1.08 26.22
C PHE A 421 5.42 1.86 25.51
N ARG A 422 5.54 3.18 25.42
CA ARG A 422 4.54 4.01 24.72
C ARG A 422 4.56 3.78 23.22
N MET A 423 5.73 3.68 22.59
CA MET A 423 5.82 3.33 21.17
C MET A 423 5.17 1.98 20.91
N ILE A 424 5.45 0.96 21.72
CA ILE A 424 4.85 -0.38 21.56
C ILE A 424 3.34 -0.34 21.79
N SER A 425 2.89 0.40 22.79
CA SER A 425 1.47 0.68 23.03
C SER A 425 0.82 1.36 21.82
N ASP A 426 1.51 2.28 21.15
CA ASP A 426 1.00 2.90 19.93
C ASP A 426 0.93 1.90 18.75
N LEU A 427 1.88 0.95 18.65
CA LEU A 427 1.88 -0.11 17.63
C LEU A 427 0.75 -1.15 17.84
N LEU A 428 0.44 -1.49 19.10
CA LEU A 428 -0.47 -2.59 19.45
C LEU A 428 -1.87 -2.14 19.89
N CYS A 429 -1.97 -1.00 20.56
CA CYS A 429 -3.17 -0.58 21.30
C CYS A 429 -3.78 0.75 20.80
N SER A 430 -3.22 1.37 19.75
CA SER A 430 -3.82 2.56 19.14
C SER A 430 -4.81 2.20 18.03
N SER A 431 -5.66 3.17 17.66
CA SER A 431 -6.53 3.03 16.48
C SER A 431 -5.74 2.80 15.20
N TRP A 432 -4.53 3.36 15.09
CA TRP A 432 -3.65 3.13 13.96
C TRP A 432 -3.07 1.70 13.97
N GLY A 433 -2.64 1.22 15.14
CA GLY A 433 -2.10 -0.15 15.31
C GLY A 433 -3.12 -1.24 14.95
N GLY A 434 -4.37 -1.11 15.42
CA GLY A 434 -5.44 -2.05 15.08
C GLY A 434 -5.75 -2.09 13.59
N VAL A 435 -5.70 -0.93 12.91
CA VAL A 435 -5.88 -0.84 11.45
C VAL A 435 -4.73 -1.49 10.71
N GLN A 436 -3.48 -1.24 11.13
CA GLN A 436 -2.30 -1.84 10.49
C GLN A 436 -2.34 -3.37 10.50
N GLN A 437 -2.88 -3.98 11.56
CA GLN A 437 -3.06 -5.43 11.63
C GLN A 437 -4.06 -5.93 10.58
N VAL A 438 -5.25 -5.32 10.50
CA VAL A 438 -6.26 -5.72 9.50
C VAL A 438 -5.79 -5.44 8.07
N ALA A 439 -5.22 -4.25 7.84
CA ALA A 439 -4.68 -3.85 6.55
C ALA A 439 -3.48 -4.70 6.14
N GLY A 440 -2.64 -5.13 7.08
CA GLY A 440 -1.53 -6.03 6.79
C GLY A 440 -1.98 -7.43 6.35
N LEU A 441 -3.12 -7.91 6.84
CA LEU A 441 -3.72 -9.17 6.39
C LEU A 441 -4.34 -9.03 4.99
N HIS A 442 -5.06 -7.94 4.72
CA HIS A 442 -5.93 -7.83 3.53
C HIS A 442 -5.43 -6.90 2.42
N GLY A 443 -4.48 -6.01 2.68
CA GLY A 443 -4.16 -4.89 1.76
C GLY A 443 -3.62 -5.32 0.39
N GLY A 444 -2.91 -6.45 0.32
CA GLY A 444 -2.45 -7.03 -0.95
C GLY A 444 -3.45 -7.98 -1.62
N GLY A 445 -4.69 -8.02 -1.12
CA GLY A 445 -5.63 -9.13 -1.31
C GLY A 445 -5.74 -9.98 -0.03
N SER A 446 -6.87 -10.67 0.10
CA SER A 446 -7.07 -11.65 1.19
C SER A 446 -6.28 -12.92 0.87
N PRO A 447 -5.66 -13.61 1.84
CA PRO A 447 -4.75 -14.77 1.63
C PRO A 447 -5.22 -15.84 0.64
N ILE A 448 -6.53 -16.02 0.48
CA ILE A 448 -7.11 -16.94 -0.50
C ILE A 448 -6.80 -16.54 -1.95
N MET A 449 -6.71 -15.25 -2.25
CA MET A 449 -6.41 -14.74 -3.58
C MET A 449 -4.96 -15.00 -3.98
N GLU A 450 -4.03 -14.96 -3.03
CA GLU A 450 -2.63 -15.37 -3.25
C GLU A 450 -2.57 -16.88 -3.51
N LYS A 451 -3.29 -17.71 -2.74
CA LYS A 451 -3.37 -19.16 -2.99
C LYS A 451 -3.92 -19.48 -4.38
N ILE A 452 -5.01 -18.84 -4.78
CA ILE A 452 -5.59 -18.99 -6.12
C ILE A 452 -4.54 -18.63 -7.18
N ALA A 453 -3.89 -17.47 -7.06
CA ALA A 453 -2.87 -17.04 -8.01
C ALA A 453 -1.66 -18.00 -8.08
N ILE A 454 -1.20 -18.52 -6.94
CA ILE A 454 -0.13 -19.53 -6.88
C ILE A 454 -0.57 -20.78 -7.63
N THR A 455 -1.72 -21.35 -7.28
CA THR A 455 -2.19 -22.62 -7.87
C THR A 455 -2.49 -22.52 -9.36
N GLN A 456 -2.95 -21.37 -9.85
CA GLN A 456 -3.23 -21.14 -11.27
C GLN A 456 -1.99 -20.93 -12.13
N GLN A 457 -0.89 -20.44 -11.54
CA GLN A 457 0.30 -20.02 -12.29
C GLN A 457 1.52 -20.90 -12.01
N TYR A 458 1.41 -21.85 -11.08
CA TYR A 458 2.46 -22.83 -10.82
C TYR A 458 2.34 -24.01 -11.77
N ASP A 459 3.45 -24.40 -12.40
CA ASP A 459 3.50 -25.51 -13.34
C ASP A 459 3.45 -26.86 -12.60
N LEU A 460 2.23 -27.28 -12.25
CA LEU A 460 1.98 -28.55 -11.58
C LEU A 460 2.08 -29.75 -12.54
N ASP A 461 1.84 -29.53 -13.84
CA ASP A 461 2.01 -30.56 -14.87
C ASP A 461 3.48 -30.99 -14.97
N LEU A 462 4.41 -30.05 -14.97
CA LEU A 462 5.84 -30.35 -14.87
C LEU A 462 6.18 -31.18 -13.62
N LYS A 463 5.54 -30.91 -12.46
CA LYS A 463 5.77 -31.71 -11.24
C LYS A 463 5.23 -33.13 -11.37
N LYS A 464 4.07 -33.29 -12.01
CA LYS A 464 3.51 -34.60 -12.35
C LYS A 464 4.43 -35.34 -13.31
N ASP A 465 5.00 -34.67 -14.30
CA ASP A 465 5.88 -35.30 -15.28
C ASP A 465 7.21 -35.76 -14.66
N ILE A 466 7.77 -34.98 -13.71
CA ILE A 466 8.91 -35.44 -12.90
C ILE A 466 8.54 -36.73 -12.13
N ALA A 467 7.37 -36.76 -11.49
CA ALA A 467 6.92 -37.94 -10.75
C ALA A 467 6.68 -39.15 -11.68
N LYS A 468 6.05 -38.95 -12.84
CA LYS A 468 5.84 -40.00 -13.85
C LYS A 468 7.18 -40.57 -14.33
N TYR A 469 8.13 -39.70 -14.66
CA TYR A 469 9.48 -40.09 -15.08
C TYR A 469 10.15 -40.96 -14.02
N LEU A 470 10.16 -40.54 -12.75
CA LEU A 470 10.77 -41.30 -11.65
C LEU A 470 10.04 -42.61 -11.35
N ALA A 471 8.73 -42.68 -11.60
CA ALA A 471 7.91 -43.88 -11.41
C ALA A 471 7.97 -44.86 -12.61
N GLY A 472 8.68 -44.52 -13.69
CA GLY A 472 8.68 -45.33 -14.92
C GLY A 472 7.36 -45.31 -15.69
N ILE A 473 6.49 -44.34 -15.39
CA ILE A 473 5.24 -44.12 -16.14
C ILE A 473 5.63 -43.40 -17.43
N LYS A 474 5.48 -44.10 -18.57
CA LYS A 474 5.73 -43.51 -19.89
C LYS A 474 4.79 -42.32 -20.10
N ALA A 475 5.36 -41.21 -20.56
CA ALA A 475 4.66 -39.96 -20.83
C ALA A 475 3.56 -40.13 -21.90
#